data_AF-A0A3D1TS37-F1
#
_entry.id   AF-A0A3D1TS37-F1
#
_cell.length_a   1.000
_cell.length_b   1.000
_cell.length_c   1.000
_cell.angle_alpha   90.00
_cell.angle_beta   90.00
_cell.angle_gamma   90.00
#
_symmetry.space_group_name_H-M   'P 1'
#
loop_
_entity.id
_entity.type
_entity.pdbx_description
1 polymer ?
#
loop_
_entity_poly.entity_id
_entity_poly.type
_entity_poly.pdbx_seq_one_letter_code
_entity_poly.pdbx_strand_id
1 'polypeptide(L)'
;MTEAAATDVALADLVAALADNKCFLGRRYAEWCTAAPTLESAVAAAAMAQDEIGHARSFYPLLRDLAGASPETEAETRTAWTNVPFLNVSFRGWTDFVAANFLFDTSVSILLEAATASSFSPLAQRACRILEEEPLHWLHGEGWTRRLADKGQGVRDALIASFGQVGAQSLEWFACSSTDLVSRDVLSRDPEELRSAFRGRVNPVLDAAQLPLI
;
A
#
# COMPACT_ATOMS: atom_id res chain seq x y z
N MET A 1 11.49 -24.14 -16.89
CA MET A 1 11.02 -23.95 -15.51
C MET A 1 9.66 -24.63 -15.39
N THR A 2 9.39 -25.41 -14.35
CA THR A 2 8.07 -26.05 -14.17
C THR A 2 7.04 -24.99 -13.77
N GLU A 3 5.76 -25.24 -14.05
CA GLU A 3 4.66 -24.36 -13.66
C GLU A 3 4.63 -24.13 -12.14
N ALA A 4 5.01 -25.13 -11.35
CA ALA A 4 5.19 -25.03 -9.90
C ALA A 4 6.23 -23.97 -9.50
N ALA A 5 7.41 -24.00 -10.12
CA ALA A 5 8.50 -23.07 -9.83
C ALA A 5 8.22 -21.64 -10.30
N ALA A 6 7.42 -21.46 -11.37
CA ALA A 6 7.02 -20.14 -11.84
C ALA A 6 6.09 -19.43 -10.84
N THR A 7 5.17 -20.17 -10.22
CA THR A 7 4.26 -19.62 -9.22
C THR A 7 4.96 -19.29 -7.89
N ASP A 8 5.96 -20.09 -7.49
CA ASP A 8 6.74 -19.77 -6.28
C ASP A 8 7.50 -18.45 -6.44
N VAL A 9 8.02 -18.17 -7.65
CA VAL A 9 8.63 -16.87 -7.99
C VAL A 9 7.60 -15.74 -7.94
N ALA A 10 6.42 -15.93 -8.53
CA ALA A 10 5.36 -14.91 -8.48
C ALA A 10 4.89 -14.63 -7.03
N LEU A 11 4.83 -15.66 -6.18
CA LEU A 11 4.50 -15.52 -4.76
C LEU A 11 5.62 -14.81 -4.01
N ALA A 12 6.89 -15.12 -4.29
CA ALA A 12 8.04 -14.40 -3.73
C ALA A 12 8.01 -12.91 -4.10
N ASP A 13 7.74 -12.59 -5.37
CA ASP A 13 7.62 -11.22 -5.86
C ASP A 13 6.47 -10.47 -5.19
N LEU A 14 5.31 -11.12 -5.03
CA LEU A 14 4.16 -10.54 -4.31
C LEU A 14 4.50 -10.22 -2.85
N VAL A 15 5.10 -11.19 -2.14
CA VAL A 15 5.47 -11.02 -0.73
C VAL A 15 6.53 -9.93 -0.57
N ALA A 16 7.53 -9.88 -1.47
CA ALA A 16 8.54 -8.84 -1.48
C ALA A 16 7.90 -7.46 -1.74
N ALA A 17 7.01 -7.36 -2.72
CA ALA A 17 6.29 -6.13 -3.04
C ALA A 17 5.47 -5.64 -1.84
N LEU A 18 4.73 -6.52 -1.15
CA LEU A 18 4.00 -6.17 0.06
C LEU A 18 4.93 -5.67 1.18
N ALA A 19 6.01 -6.41 1.45
CA ALA A 19 6.95 -6.08 2.51
C ALA A 19 7.69 -4.75 2.26
N ASP A 20 8.18 -4.56 1.04
CA ASP A 20 8.94 -3.37 0.64
C ASP A 20 8.06 -2.12 0.66
N ASN A 21 6.84 -2.21 0.15
CA ASN A 21 5.91 -1.07 0.13
C ASN A 21 5.46 -0.68 1.54
N LYS A 22 5.11 -1.64 2.41
CA LYS A 22 4.83 -1.38 3.83
C LYS A 22 6.03 -0.77 4.55
N CYS A 23 7.24 -1.29 4.30
CA CYS A 23 8.46 -0.74 4.89
C CYS A 23 8.70 0.72 4.48
N PHE A 24 8.52 1.03 3.20
CA PHE A 24 8.76 2.38 2.69
C PHE A 24 7.65 3.35 3.07
N LEU A 25 6.38 2.91 3.12
CA LEU A 25 5.29 3.68 3.71
C LEU A 25 5.61 4.06 5.16
N GLY A 26 6.00 3.09 5.98
CA GLY A 26 6.39 3.35 7.37
C GLY A 26 7.54 4.36 7.50
N ARG A 27 8.58 4.26 6.65
CA ARG A 27 9.67 5.25 6.59
C ARG A 27 9.17 6.64 6.24
N ARG A 28 8.30 6.76 5.23
CA ARG A 28 7.75 8.05 4.83
C ARG A 28 6.81 8.62 5.87
N TYR A 29 6.00 7.81 6.54
CA TYR A 29 5.13 8.28 7.61
C TYR A 29 5.93 8.75 8.82
N ALA A 30 7.05 8.09 9.14
CA ALA A 30 7.92 8.48 10.24
C ALA A 30 8.50 9.90 10.08
N GLU A 31 8.75 10.37 8.85
CA GLU A 31 9.19 11.75 8.58
C GLU A 31 8.16 12.80 9.05
N TRP A 32 6.89 12.40 9.19
CA TRP A 32 5.79 13.28 9.56
C TRP A 32 5.42 13.25 11.03
N CYS A 33 6.11 12.44 11.85
CA CYS A 33 5.99 12.47 13.32
C CYS A 33 6.33 13.84 13.93
N THR A 34 7.07 14.69 13.21
CA THR A 34 7.44 16.03 13.66
C THR A 34 7.09 17.14 12.66
N ALA A 35 6.70 16.78 11.43
CA ALA A 35 6.39 17.72 10.35
C ALA A 35 4.89 17.87 10.06
N ALA A 36 4.04 17.03 10.65
CA ALA A 36 2.59 17.08 10.43
C ALA A 36 1.97 18.42 10.87
N PRO A 37 0.88 18.87 10.23
CA PRO A 37 0.31 20.21 10.42
C PRO A 37 -0.30 20.47 11.81
N THR A 38 -0.50 19.42 12.61
CA THR A 38 -1.12 19.44 13.93
C THR A 38 -0.53 18.33 14.79
N LEU A 39 -0.55 18.47 16.11
CA LEU A 39 -0.07 17.42 17.03
C LEU A 39 -0.83 16.10 16.87
N GLU A 40 -2.14 16.15 16.67
CA GLU A 40 -2.98 14.97 16.47
C GLU A 40 -2.58 14.21 15.20
N SER A 41 -2.27 14.95 14.13
CA SER A 41 -1.78 14.36 12.88
C SER A 41 -0.36 13.79 13.02
N ALA A 42 0.48 14.40 13.85
CA ALA A 42 1.81 13.88 14.16
C ALA A 42 1.70 12.55 14.92
N VAL A 43 0.78 12.45 15.88
CA VAL A 43 0.47 11.21 16.61
C VAL A 43 -0.09 10.15 15.65
N ALA A 44 -1.02 10.53 14.76
CA ALA A 44 -1.56 9.60 13.76
C ALA A 44 -0.47 9.11 12.80
N ALA A 45 0.40 9.99 12.30
CA ALA A 45 1.52 9.62 11.45
C ALA A 45 2.50 8.67 12.16
N ALA A 46 2.78 8.89 13.45
CA ALA A 46 3.62 8.01 14.26
C ALA A 46 2.98 6.62 14.47
N ALA A 47 1.67 6.56 14.74
CA ALA A 47 0.94 5.32 14.88
C ALA A 47 0.96 4.51 13.58
N MET A 48 0.58 5.14 12.45
CA MET A 48 0.62 4.47 11.15
C MET A 48 2.05 4.04 10.79
N ALA A 49 3.06 4.88 11.04
CA ALA A 49 4.46 4.50 10.79
C ALA A 49 4.87 3.24 11.57
N GLN A 50 4.42 3.11 12.82
CA GLN A 50 4.69 1.92 13.64
C GLN A 50 4.01 0.68 13.05
N ASP A 51 2.74 0.79 12.66
CA ASP A 51 1.96 -0.30 12.10
C ASP A 51 2.58 -0.78 10.77
N GLU A 52 2.85 0.14 9.85
CA GLU A 52 3.48 -0.11 8.55
C GLU A 52 4.83 -0.86 8.67
N ILE A 53 5.70 -0.43 9.58
CA ILE A 53 6.98 -1.12 9.85
C ILE A 53 6.73 -2.49 10.49
N GLY A 54 5.72 -2.62 11.35
CA GLY A 54 5.29 -3.89 11.94
C GLY A 54 4.80 -4.89 10.88
N HIS A 55 3.99 -4.42 9.94
CA HIS A 55 3.47 -5.22 8.81
C HIS A 55 4.61 -5.72 7.95
N ALA A 56 5.54 -4.83 7.57
CA ALA A 56 6.72 -5.21 6.79
C ALA A 56 7.56 -6.30 7.49
N ARG A 57 7.83 -6.13 8.78
CA ARG A 57 8.53 -7.13 9.61
C ARG A 57 7.80 -8.47 9.69
N SER A 58 6.48 -8.48 9.51
CA SER A 58 5.69 -9.71 9.49
C SER A 58 5.75 -10.45 8.15
N PHE A 59 6.00 -9.74 7.04
CA PHE A 59 6.07 -10.29 5.69
C PHE A 59 7.45 -10.83 5.32
N TYR A 60 8.53 -10.10 5.65
CA TYR A 60 9.87 -10.53 5.22
C TYR A 60 10.26 -11.96 5.61
N PRO A 61 9.90 -12.49 6.80
CA PRO A 61 10.18 -13.88 7.13
C PRO A 61 9.55 -14.90 6.19
N LEU A 62 8.44 -14.56 5.51
CA LEU A 62 7.78 -15.45 4.55
C LEU A 62 8.65 -15.72 3.31
N LEU A 63 9.62 -14.84 3.00
CA LEU A 63 10.53 -15.02 1.87
C LEU A 63 11.48 -16.22 2.05
N ARG A 64 11.74 -16.68 3.27
CA ARG A 64 12.71 -17.77 3.55
C ARG A 64 12.38 -19.07 2.83
N ASP A 65 11.08 -19.35 2.72
CA ASP A 65 10.58 -20.64 2.27
C ASP A 65 10.11 -20.61 0.79
N LEU A 66 10.28 -19.49 0.11
CA LEU A 66 9.79 -19.27 -1.26
C LEU A 66 10.93 -19.41 -2.29
N ALA A 67 10.72 -20.25 -3.29
CA ALA A 67 11.72 -20.43 -4.34
C ALA A 67 11.87 -19.14 -5.18
N GLY A 68 13.12 -18.74 -5.43
CA GLY A 68 13.43 -17.51 -6.17
C GLY A 68 13.37 -16.23 -5.33
N ALA A 69 12.95 -16.32 -4.06
CA ALA A 69 13.00 -15.18 -3.14
C ALA A 69 14.44 -14.77 -2.82
N SER A 70 14.60 -13.48 -2.49
CA SER A 70 15.85 -13.00 -1.90
C SER A 70 16.10 -13.70 -0.55
N PRO A 71 17.37 -14.05 -0.22
CA PRO A 71 17.72 -14.55 1.11
C PRO A 71 17.54 -13.50 2.23
N GLU A 72 17.37 -12.23 1.88
CA GLU A 72 17.27 -11.11 2.82
C GLU A 72 15.84 -11.05 3.38
N THR A 73 15.71 -11.43 4.65
CA THR A 73 14.41 -11.56 5.33
C THR A 73 14.20 -10.52 6.43
N GLU A 74 14.99 -9.45 6.36
CA GLU A 74 14.95 -8.28 7.23
C GLU A 74 15.25 -7.03 6.41
N ALA A 75 14.51 -5.95 6.63
CA ALA A 75 14.63 -4.71 5.86
C ALA A 75 16.05 -4.12 5.88
N GLU A 76 16.76 -4.28 6.98
CA GLU A 76 18.11 -3.76 7.24
C GLU A 76 19.17 -4.41 6.34
N THR A 77 18.90 -5.64 5.87
CA THR A 77 19.83 -6.41 5.03
C THR A 77 19.50 -6.36 3.55
N ARG A 78 18.34 -5.80 3.18
CA ARG A 78 17.87 -5.79 1.79
C ARG A 78 18.71 -4.90 0.90
N THR A 79 19.08 -5.44 -0.25
CA THR A 79 19.88 -4.74 -1.27
C THR A 79 19.08 -4.41 -2.53
N ALA A 80 17.94 -5.08 -2.73
CA ALA A 80 17.01 -4.82 -3.83
C ALA A 80 15.61 -4.54 -3.27
N TRP A 81 14.93 -3.56 -3.87
CA TRP A 81 13.62 -3.09 -3.44
C TRP A 81 12.62 -3.10 -4.59
N THR A 82 11.39 -3.46 -4.28
CA THR A 82 10.26 -3.57 -5.22
C THR A 82 9.13 -2.59 -4.87
N ASN A 83 9.43 -1.58 -4.06
CA ASN A 83 8.48 -0.54 -3.70
C ASN A 83 8.15 0.38 -4.89
N VAL A 84 6.97 1.00 -4.84
CA VAL A 84 6.55 1.97 -5.86
C VAL A 84 7.47 3.20 -5.89
N PRO A 85 7.74 3.77 -7.08
CA PRO A 85 8.72 4.84 -7.25
C PRO A 85 8.49 6.09 -6.39
N PHE A 86 7.24 6.50 -6.16
CA PHE A 86 6.96 7.73 -5.40
C PHE A 86 7.43 7.64 -3.94
N LEU A 87 7.59 6.43 -3.39
CA LEU A 87 8.12 6.23 -2.04
C LEU A 87 9.65 6.37 -1.96
N ASN A 88 10.37 6.42 -3.09
CA ASN A 88 11.84 6.59 -3.09
C ASN A 88 12.28 8.02 -2.79
N VAL A 89 11.36 8.99 -2.82
CA VAL A 89 11.64 10.40 -2.54
C VAL A 89 10.85 10.87 -1.32
N SER A 90 11.39 11.85 -0.59
CA SER A 90 10.68 12.48 0.53
C SER A 90 9.44 13.22 0.04
N PHE A 91 8.39 13.19 0.86
CA PHE A 91 7.15 13.91 0.60
C PHE A 91 7.39 15.42 0.74
N ARG A 92 6.98 16.19 -0.28
CA ARG A 92 7.23 17.64 -0.33
C ARG A 92 6.31 18.41 0.60
N GLY A 93 5.18 17.82 0.94
CA GLY A 93 4.12 18.45 1.72
C GLY A 93 3.08 17.46 2.18
N TRP A 94 2.15 17.94 3.01
CA TRP A 94 1.12 17.09 3.62
C TRP A 94 0.17 16.49 2.59
N THR A 95 0.03 17.10 1.41
CA THR A 95 -0.75 16.53 0.30
C THR A 95 -0.13 15.23 -0.24
N ASP A 96 1.20 15.11 -0.29
CA ASP A 96 1.89 13.89 -0.70
C ASP A 96 1.66 12.77 0.35
N PHE A 97 1.72 13.12 1.65
CA PHE A 97 1.40 12.20 2.73
C PHE A 97 -0.04 11.67 2.62
N VAL A 98 -1.00 12.58 2.44
CA VAL A 98 -2.42 12.23 2.34
C VAL A 98 -2.68 11.43 1.06
N ALA A 99 -1.98 11.71 -0.05
CA ALA A 99 -2.07 10.89 -1.25
C ALA A 99 -1.58 9.45 -1.01
N ALA A 100 -0.42 9.28 -0.37
CA ALA A 100 0.11 7.97 -0.03
C ALA A 100 -0.84 7.18 0.88
N ASN A 101 -1.35 7.81 1.95
CA ASN A 101 -2.27 7.20 2.89
C ASN A 101 -3.66 6.91 2.31
N PHE A 102 -4.25 7.86 1.59
CA PHE A 102 -5.60 7.67 1.06
C PHE A 102 -5.62 6.72 -0.15
N LEU A 103 -4.66 6.81 -1.07
CA LEU A 103 -4.68 6.05 -2.32
C LEU A 103 -3.84 4.77 -2.21
N PHE A 104 -2.55 4.90 -1.90
CA PHE A 104 -1.66 3.74 -1.98
C PHE A 104 -1.86 2.76 -0.82
N ASP A 105 -2.06 3.25 0.40
CA ASP A 105 -2.35 2.34 1.52
C ASP A 105 -3.68 1.60 1.32
N THR A 106 -4.69 2.29 0.79
CA THR A 106 -5.95 1.68 0.36
C THR A 106 -5.75 0.62 -0.73
N SER A 107 -4.85 0.83 -1.69
CA SER A 107 -4.58 -0.16 -2.73
C SER A 107 -3.94 -1.42 -2.13
N VAL A 108 -3.03 -1.27 -1.16
CA VAL A 108 -2.43 -2.37 -0.41
C VAL A 108 -3.51 -3.13 0.38
N SER A 109 -4.37 -2.42 1.11
CA SER A 109 -5.54 -2.99 1.80
C SER A 109 -6.42 -3.84 0.87
N ILE A 110 -6.71 -3.36 -0.34
CA ILE A 110 -7.54 -4.09 -1.32
C ILE A 110 -6.87 -5.37 -1.81
N LEU A 111 -5.55 -5.35 -2.00
CA LEU A 111 -4.80 -6.56 -2.33
C LEU A 111 -4.82 -7.55 -1.16
N LEU A 112 -4.63 -7.07 0.07
CA LEU A 112 -4.66 -7.91 1.27
C LEU A 112 -6.04 -8.55 1.48
N GLU A 113 -7.13 -7.83 1.21
CA GLU A 113 -8.49 -8.40 1.21
C GLU A 113 -8.59 -9.60 0.26
N ALA A 114 -8.00 -9.49 -0.93
CA ALA A 114 -7.99 -10.58 -1.89
C ALA A 114 -7.13 -11.77 -1.45
N ALA A 115 -6.21 -11.57 -0.50
CA ALA A 115 -5.31 -12.59 0.05
C ALA A 115 -5.84 -13.26 1.35
N THR A 116 -6.95 -12.80 1.92
CA THR A 116 -7.48 -13.32 3.21
C THR A 116 -7.83 -14.81 3.21
N ALA A 117 -8.16 -15.36 2.04
CA ALA A 117 -8.44 -16.78 1.84
C ALA A 117 -7.34 -17.51 1.03
N SER A 118 -6.11 -16.96 1.02
CA SER A 118 -5.00 -17.49 0.24
C SER A 118 -4.72 -18.97 0.54
N SER A 119 -4.48 -19.76 -0.51
CA SER A 119 -3.96 -21.12 -0.42
C SER A 119 -2.58 -21.18 0.24
N PHE A 120 -1.81 -20.07 0.21
CA PHE A 120 -0.62 -19.90 1.02
C PHE A 120 -0.99 -19.36 2.40
N SER A 121 -1.25 -20.28 3.33
CA SER A 121 -1.74 -19.97 4.68
C SER A 121 -0.97 -18.88 5.44
N PRO A 122 0.38 -18.79 5.39
CA PRO A 122 1.09 -17.71 6.06
C PRO A 122 0.70 -16.31 5.57
N LEU A 123 0.48 -16.13 4.26
CA LEU A 123 0.01 -14.86 3.69
C LEU A 123 -1.41 -14.54 4.14
N ALA A 124 -2.33 -15.52 4.09
CA ALA A 124 -3.70 -15.34 4.57
C ALA A 124 -3.76 -14.87 6.04
N GLN A 125 -2.94 -15.49 6.90
CA GLN A 125 -2.88 -15.10 8.32
C GLN A 125 -2.37 -13.67 8.53
N ARG A 126 -1.37 -13.22 7.75
CA ARG A 126 -0.89 -11.84 7.83
C ARG A 126 -1.90 -10.86 7.27
N ALA A 127 -2.52 -11.16 6.13
CA ALA A 127 -3.55 -10.32 5.54
C ALA A 127 -4.71 -10.08 6.52
N CYS A 128 -5.27 -11.15 7.12
CA CYS A 128 -6.34 -11.02 8.10
C CYS A 128 -5.95 -10.16 9.31
N ARG A 129 -4.72 -10.28 9.81
CA ARG A 129 -4.24 -9.50 10.96
C ARG A 129 -4.02 -8.03 10.62
N ILE A 130 -3.36 -7.75 9.50
CA ILE A 130 -3.07 -6.38 9.07
C ILE A 130 -4.38 -5.61 8.83
N LEU A 131 -5.37 -6.26 8.23
CA LEU A 131 -6.69 -5.67 7.98
C LEU A 131 -7.50 -5.35 9.26
N GLU A 132 -7.07 -5.79 10.44
CA GLU A 132 -7.65 -5.34 11.72
C GLU A 132 -7.27 -3.88 12.05
N GLU A 133 -6.14 -3.38 11.52
CA GLU A 133 -5.56 -2.05 11.81
C GLU A 133 -5.86 -1.02 10.70
N GLU A 134 -5.87 -1.45 9.43
CA GLU A 134 -6.11 -0.64 8.23
C GLU A 134 -7.36 0.26 8.22
N PRO A 135 -8.49 -0.08 8.86
CA PRO A 135 -9.66 0.81 8.89
C PRO A 135 -9.37 2.18 9.50
N LEU A 136 -8.40 2.29 10.42
CA LEU A 136 -7.96 3.56 10.98
C LEU A 136 -7.19 4.41 9.96
N HIS A 137 -6.36 3.76 9.13
CA HIS A 137 -5.61 4.42 8.05
C HIS A 137 -6.57 4.99 7.01
N TRP A 138 -7.59 4.21 6.61
CA TRP A 138 -8.65 4.66 5.72
C TRP A 138 -9.37 5.90 6.26
N LEU A 139 -9.83 5.85 7.52
CA LEU A 139 -10.56 6.97 8.13
C LEU A 139 -9.71 8.24 8.17
N HIS A 140 -8.41 8.11 8.48
CA HIS A 140 -7.47 9.21 8.46
C HIS A 140 -7.34 9.82 7.05
N GLY A 141 -7.09 8.98 6.04
CA GLY A 141 -6.90 9.40 4.65
C GLY A 141 -8.14 10.04 4.04
N GLU A 142 -9.31 9.43 4.24
CA GLU A 142 -10.60 9.94 3.79
C GLU A 142 -10.90 11.32 4.42
N GLY A 143 -10.74 11.43 5.75
CA GLY A 143 -10.98 12.66 6.49
C GLY A 143 -10.08 13.80 6.05
N TRP A 144 -8.79 13.52 5.84
CA TRP A 144 -7.84 14.52 5.34
C TRP A 144 -8.06 14.91 3.89
N THR A 145 -8.46 13.97 3.04
CA THR A 145 -8.81 14.24 1.63
C THR A 145 -9.89 15.31 1.55
N ARG A 146 -11.00 15.13 2.28
CA ARG A 146 -12.09 16.12 2.35
C ARG A 146 -11.60 17.47 2.88
N ARG A 147 -10.84 17.46 3.98
CA ARG A 147 -10.33 18.69 4.60
C ARG A 147 -9.42 19.49 3.68
N LEU A 148 -8.55 18.82 2.92
CA LEU A 148 -7.60 19.48 2.00
C LEU A 148 -8.28 19.96 0.72
N ALA A 149 -9.29 19.24 0.24
CA ALA A 149 -10.09 19.64 -0.92
C ALA A 149 -10.75 21.03 -0.74
N ASP A 150 -11.12 21.38 0.50
CA ASP A 150 -11.82 22.62 0.86
C ASP A 150 -10.89 23.74 1.38
N LYS A 151 -9.57 23.49 1.51
CA LYS A 151 -8.64 24.41 2.21
C LYS A 151 -8.19 25.62 1.38
N GLY A 152 -8.55 25.67 0.09
CA GLY A 152 -8.22 26.74 -0.85
C GLY A 152 -7.50 26.24 -2.10
N GLN A 153 -7.52 27.04 -3.18
CA GLN A 153 -7.11 26.60 -4.52
C GLN A 153 -5.68 26.05 -4.58
N GLY A 154 -4.70 26.71 -3.96
CA GLY A 154 -3.31 26.24 -4.00
C GLY A 154 -3.09 24.89 -3.32
N VAL A 155 -3.78 24.62 -2.20
CA VAL A 155 -3.72 23.31 -1.51
C VAL A 155 -4.44 22.26 -2.33
N ARG A 156 -5.59 22.61 -2.93
CA ARG A 156 -6.36 21.74 -3.81
C ARG A 156 -5.55 21.31 -5.04
N ASP A 157 -4.87 22.25 -5.69
CA ASP A 157 -4.03 21.95 -6.87
C ASP A 157 -2.85 21.04 -6.50
N ALA A 158 -2.21 21.28 -5.35
CA ALA A 158 -1.16 20.42 -4.85
C ALA A 158 -1.68 19.00 -4.53
N LEU A 159 -2.87 18.88 -3.93
CA LEU A 159 -3.53 17.60 -3.67
C LEU A 159 -3.82 16.83 -4.95
N ILE A 160 -4.38 17.50 -5.96
CA ILE A 160 -4.67 16.89 -7.27
C ILE A 160 -3.39 16.39 -7.93
N ALA A 161 -2.29 17.16 -7.86
CA ALA A 161 -1.01 16.74 -8.41
C ALA A 161 -0.46 15.50 -7.69
N SER A 162 -0.51 15.47 -6.35
CA SER A 162 -0.12 14.30 -5.56
C SER A 162 -0.99 13.07 -5.89
N PHE A 163 -2.31 13.26 -6.02
CA PHE A 163 -3.26 12.19 -6.32
C PHE A 163 -3.06 11.62 -7.72
N GLY A 164 -2.78 12.46 -8.72
CA GLY A 164 -2.48 11.99 -10.07
C GLY A 164 -1.25 11.07 -10.12
N GLN A 165 -0.17 11.44 -9.43
CA GLN A 165 1.05 10.62 -9.37
C GLN A 165 0.83 9.32 -8.58
N VAL A 166 0.30 9.42 -7.37
CA VAL A 166 0.14 8.25 -6.48
C VAL A 166 -0.94 7.31 -7.01
N GLY A 167 -2.04 7.85 -7.54
CA GLY A 167 -3.12 7.06 -8.13
C GLY A 167 -2.67 6.24 -9.33
N ALA A 168 -1.91 6.84 -10.25
CA ALA A 168 -1.35 6.13 -11.40
C ALA A 168 -0.43 4.96 -10.95
N GLN A 169 0.49 5.23 -10.02
CA GLN A 169 1.39 4.19 -9.51
C GLN A 169 0.66 3.11 -8.69
N SER A 170 -0.44 3.47 -8.01
CA SER A 170 -1.29 2.49 -7.30
C SER A 170 -1.98 1.53 -8.28
N LEU A 171 -2.48 2.04 -9.42
CA LEU A 171 -3.10 1.23 -10.47
C LEU A 171 -2.08 0.32 -11.19
N GLU A 172 -0.87 0.83 -11.41
CA GLU A 172 0.24 0.05 -11.99
C GLU A 172 0.69 -1.06 -11.06
N TRP A 173 0.79 -0.77 -9.75
CA TRP A 173 1.28 -1.71 -8.74
C TRP A 173 0.48 -3.02 -8.66
N PHE A 174 -0.82 -3.01 -8.97
CA PHE A 174 -1.64 -4.23 -9.01
C PHE A 174 -1.15 -5.27 -10.04
N ALA A 175 -0.24 -4.93 -10.94
CA ALA A 175 0.44 -5.91 -11.79
C ALA A 175 1.22 -6.98 -11.01
N CYS A 176 1.55 -6.75 -9.73
CA CYS A 176 2.13 -7.77 -8.85
C CYS A 176 1.18 -8.94 -8.54
N SER A 177 -0.13 -8.75 -8.72
CA SER A 177 -1.16 -9.79 -8.56
C SER A 177 -1.35 -10.60 -9.84
N SER A 178 -0.31 -11.30 -10.32
CA SER A 178 -0.38 -12.04 -11.59
C SER A 178 -1.55 -13.04 -11.66
N THR A 179 -2.04 -13.33 -12.87
CA THR A 179 -3.11 -14.32 -13.09
C THR A 179 -2.72 -15.72 -12.59
N ASP A 180 -1.43 -16.02 -12.51
CA ASP A 180 -0.92 -17.28 -11.97
C ASP A 180 -1.25 -17.42 -10.48
N LEU A 181 -1.16 -16.33 -9.71
CA LEU A 181 -1.53 -16.32 -8.29
C LEU A 181 -3.02 -16.58 -8.09
N VAL A 182 -3.86 -16.07 -9.00
CA VAL A 182 -5.31 -16.33 -8.97
C VAL A 182 -5.62 -17.78 -9.34
N SER A 183 -4.98 -18.33 -10.37
CA SER A 183 -5.18 -19.72 -10.81
C SER A 183 -4.87 -20.77 -9.73
N ARG A 184 -4.12 -20.37 -8.69
CA ARG A 184 -3.69 -21.20 -7.56
C ARG A 184 -4.37 -20.84 -6.25
N ASP A 185 -5.42 -20.04 -6.29
CA ASP A 185 -6.15 -19.57 -5.12
C ASP A 185 -5.25 -18.82 -4.10
N VAL A 186 -4.11 -18.26 -4.53
CA VAL A 186 -3.27 -17.42 -3.67
C VAL A 186 -3.94 -16.06 -3.46
N LEU A 187 -4.53 -15.52 -4.53
CA LEU A 187 -5.33 -14.29 -4.52
C LEU A 187 -6.70 -14.60 -5.14
N SER A 188 -7.75 -14.01 -4.57
CA SER A 188 -9.13 -14.19 -5.06
C SER A 188 -9.54 -13.22 -6.17
N ARG A 189 -8.66 -12.29 -6.54
CA ARG A 189 -8.91 -11.25 -7.56
C ARG A 189 -7.71 -11.08 -8.47
N ASP A 190 -7.97 -10.89 -9.75
CA ASP A 190 -6.94 -10.53 -10.73
C ASP A 190 -6.60 -9.01 -10.69
N PRO A 191 -5.57 -8.55 -11.42
CA PRO A 191 -5.18 -7.14 -11.41
C PRO A 191 -6.29 -6.17 -11.81
N GLU A 192 -7.17 -6.54 -12.74
CA GLU A 192 -8.22 -5.66 -13.22
C GLU A 192 -9.38 -5.60 -12.23
N GLU A 193 -9.72 -6.73 -11.60
CA GLU A 193 -10.67 -6.78 -10.49
C GLU A 193 -10.18 -5.94 -9.30
N LEU A 194 -8.88 -5.98 -8.99
CA LEU A 194 -8.27 -5.15 -7.96
C LEU A 194 -8.33 -3.66 -8.31
N ARG A 195 -8.01 -3.27 -9.56
CA ARG A 195 -8.17 -1.89 -10.03
C ARG A 195 -9.61 -1.42 -9.94
N SER A 196 -10.56 -2.26 -10.33
CA SER A 196 -11.99 -1.97 -10.26
C SER A 196 -12.45 -1.77 -8.82
N ALA A 197 -12.05 -2.66 -7.90
CA ALA A 197 -12.33 -2.53 -6.47
C ALA A 197 -11.72 -1.25 -5.88
N PHE A 198 -10.49 -0.91 -6.27
CA PHE A 198 -9.80 0.31 -5.84
C PHE A 198 -10.55 1.57 -6.26
N ARG A 199 -10.87 1.69 -7.56
CA ARG A 199 -11.69 2.79 -8.08
C ARG A 199 -13.04 2.86 -7.37
N GLY A 200 -13.70 1.72 -7.18
CA GLY A 200 -14.99 1.63 -6.49
C GLY A 200 -14.95 2.14 -5.05
N ARG A 201 -13.79 2.04 -4.38
CA ARG A 201 -13.61 2.52 -3.00
C ARG A 201 -13.23 4.00 -2.93
N VAL A 202 -12.29 4.46 -3.76
CA VAL A 202 -11.75 5.83 -3.65
C VAL A 202 -12.58 6.86 -4.41
N ASN A 203 -13.13 6.51 -5.59
CA ASN A 203 -13.82 7.49 -6.44
C ASN A 203 -15.08 8.09 -5.81
N PRO A 204 -15.90 7.38 -4.99
CA PRO A 204 -17.00 8.02 -4.28
C PRO A 204 -16.57 9.15 -3.34
N VAL A 205 -15.40 9.02 -2.68
CA VAL A 205 -14.85 10.05 -1.81
C VAL A 205 -14.33 11.23 -2.65
N LEU A 206 -13.63 10.93 -3.75
CA LEU A 206 -13.09 11.94 -4.67
C LEU A 206 -14.20 12.76 -5.31
N ASP A 207 -15.26 12.10 -5.80
CA ASP A 207 -16.43 12.73 -6.41
C ASP A 207 -17.14 13.65 -5.41
N ALA A 208 -17.36 13.17 -4.18
CA ALA A 208 -17.94 13.98 -3.11
C ALA A 208 -17.10 15.21 -2.75
N ALA A 209 -15.77 15.13 -2.89
CA ALA A 209 -14.83 16.25 -2.71
C ALA A 209 -14.59 17.08 -3.99
N GLN A 210 -15.31 16.75 -5.08
CA GLN A 210 -15.21 17.35 -6.41
C GLN A 210 -13.80 17.24 -7.04
N LEU A 211 -13.00 16.26 -6.60
CA LEU A 211 -11.65 16.01 -7.08
C LEU A 211 -11.70 15.13 -8.35
N PRO A 212 -10.67 15.17 -9.21
CA PRO A 212 -10.57 14.25 -10.35
C PRO A 212 -10.57 12.79 -9.88
N LEU A 213 -11.29 11.93 -10.61
CA LEU A 213 -11.36 10.50 -10.35
C LEU A 213 -10.10 9.77 -10.86
N ILE A 214 -9.85 8.58 -10.33
CA ILE A 214 -8.74 7.67 -10.67
C ILE A 214 -9.25 6.46 -11.46
#